data_AF-A0A936B6T1-F1
#
_entry.id   AF-A0A936B6T1-F1
#
_cell.length_a   1.000
_cell.length_b   1.000
_cell.length_c   1.000
_cell.angle_alpha   90.00
_cell.angle_beta   90.00
_cell.angle_gamma   90.00
#
_symmetry.space_group_name_H-M   'P 1'
#
loop_
_entity.id
_entity.type
_entity.pdbx_description
1 polymer ?
#
loop_
_entity_poly.entity_id
_entity_poly.type
_entity_poly.pdbx_seq_one_letter_code
_entity_poly.pdbx_strand_id
1 'polypeptide(L)'
;MPEAWFSEKFAQARQKVGLPEQVVFQTKIQIAAELIKNAHRQGVPFEAVDFDTLYGRNSWLRDELDKEQIEYYGDVPSNSTVFLERP
;
A
#
# COMPACT_ATOMS: atom_id res chain seq x y z
N MET A 1 5.26 10.55 -1.37
CA MET A 1 6.00 11.75 -0.93
C MET A 1 6.30 11.65 0.55
N PRO A 2 7.41 12.19 1.08
CA PRO A 2 7.66 12.23 2.52
C PRO A 2 6.57 13.00 3.25
N GLU A 3 6.22 12.59 4.47
CA GLU A 3 5.19 13.25 5.29
C GLU A 3 5.47 14.74 5.50
N ALA A 4 6.74 15.10 5.70
CA ALA A 4 7.17 16.48 5.89
C ALA A 4 6.74 17.42 4.74
N TRP A 5 6.58 16.91 3.51
CA TRP A 5 6.11 17.72 2.38
C TRP A 5 4.69 18.26 2.56
N PHE A 6 3.89 17.66 3.43
CA PHE A 6 2.50 18.08 3.70
C PHE A 6 2.40 19.07 4.87
N SER A 7 3.51 19.40 5.53
CA SER A 7 3.55 20.45 6.55
C SER A 7 3.42 21.86 5.96
N GLU A 8 3.02 22.83 6.77
CA GLU A 8 2.91 24.26 6.37
C GLU A 8 4.21 24.82 5.79
N LYS A 9 5.37 24.35 6.27
CA LYS A 9 6.69 24.74 5.77
C LYS A 9 6.85 24.55 4.26
N PHE A 10 6.17 23.55 3.69
CA PHE A 10 6.25 23.21 2.27
C PHE A 10 5.03 23.67 1.48
N ALA A 11 4.09 24.45 2.05
CA ALA A 11 2.87 24.87 1.37
C ALA A 11 3.15 25.63 0.05
N GLN A 12 4.06 26.62 0.08
CA GLN A 12 4.47 27.34 -1.12
C GLN A 12 5.16 26.44 -2.15
N ALA A 13 5.95 25.47 -1.69
CA ALA A 13 6.61 24.51 -2.59
C ALA A 13 5.58 23.60 -3.27
N ARG A 14 4.57 23.10 -2.54
CA ARG A 14 3.45 22.31 -3.09
C ARG A 14 2.68 23.09 -4.15
N GLN A 15 2.38 24.37 -3.89
CA GLN A 15 1.71 25.24 -4.87
C GLN A 15 2.57 25.44 -6.12
N LYS A 16 3.86 25.73 -5.94
CA LYS A 16 4.78 26.00 -7.06
C LYS A 16 4.94 24.80 -8.01
N VAL A 17 4.91 23.57 -7.49
CA VAL A 17 5.00 22.34 -8.30
C VAL A 17 3.63 21.88 -8.82
N GLY A 18 2.55 22.59 -8.50
CA GLY A 18 1.20 22.23 -8.92
C GLY A 18 0.69 20.93 -8.29
N LEU A 19 1.07 20.64 -7.04
CA LEU A 19 0.56 19.46 -6.35
C LEU A 19 -0.97 19.59 -6.16
N PRO A 20 -1.78 18.63 -6.66
CA PRO A 20 -3.23 18.71 -6.50
C PRO A 20 -3.65 18.66 -5.02
N GLU A 21 -4.68 19.43 -4.65
CA GLU A 21 -5.13 19.56 -3.26
C GLU A 21 -5.66 18.25 -2.67
N GLN A 22 -6.17 17.35 -3.52
CA GLN A 22 -6.63 16.02 -3.11
C GLN A 22 -5.50 15.06 -2.76
N VAL A 23 -4.24 15.38 -3.13
CA VAL A 23 -3.10 14.54 -2.76
C VAL A 23 -2.80 14.76 -1.29
N VAL A 24 -2.97 13.70 -0.50
CA VAL A 24 -2.61 13.65 0.92
C VAL A 24 -1.41 12.74 1.14
N PHE A 25 -0.78 12.85 2.32
CA PHE A 25 0.26 11.91 2.70
C PHE A 25 -0.29 10.49 2.74
N GLN A 26 0.48 9.55 2.19
CA GLN A 26 0.23 8.13 2.28
C GLN A 26 1.57 7.41 2.47
N THR A 27 1.55 6.38 3.32
CA THR A 27 2.67 5.44 3.47
C THR A 27 2.83 4.60 2.20
N LYS A 28 4.00 3.99 2.02
CA LYS A 28 4.24 3.06 0.90
C LYS A 28 3.21 1.92 0.86
N ILE A 29 2.79 1.43 2.02
CA ILE A 29 1.80 0.35 2.15
C ILE A 29 0.43 0.81 1.68
N GLN A 30 -0.01 2.01 2.09
CA GLN A 30 -1.29 2.59 1.65
C GLN A 30 -1.30 2.84 0.13
N ILE A 31 -0.20 3.36 -0.42
CA ILE A 31 -0.05 3.59 -1.86
C ILE A 31 -0.15 2.25 -2.61
N ALA A 32 0.53 1.21 -2.15
CA ALA A 32 0.47 -0.12 -2.78
C ALA A 32 -0.96 -0.69 -2.77
N ALA A 33 -1.66 -0.62 -1.62
CA ALA A 33 -3.04 -1.07 -1.51
C ALA A 33 -3.96 -0.34 -2.51
N GLU A 34 -3.90 1.00 -2.57
CA GLU A 34 -4.75 1.78 -3.47
C GLU A 34 -4.45 1.47 -4.95
N LEU A 35 -3.18 1.32 -5.32
CA LEU A 35 -2.78 0.99 -6.69
C LEU A 35 -3.31 -0.39 -7.11
N ILE A 36 -3.16 -1.40 -6.24
CA ILE A 36 -3.65 -2.77 -6.51
C ILE A 36 -5.17 -2.77 -6.64
N LYS A 37 -5.89 -2.15 -5.69
CA LYS A 37 -7.35 -2.05 -5.72
C LYS A 37 -7.85 -1.29 -6.94
N ASN A 38 -7.15 -0.24 -7.34
CA ASN A 38 -7.51 0.49 -8.55
C ASN A 38 -7.28 -0.37 -9.81
N ALA A 39 -6.16 -1.08 -9.93
CA ALA A 39 -5.92 -1.99 -11.05
C ALA A 39 -6.99 -3.10 -11.12
N HIS A 40 -7.35 -3.68 -9.98
CA HIS A 40 -8.41 -4.68 -9.87
C HIS A 40 -9.78 -4.11 -10.30
N ARG A 41 -10.19 -2.96 -9.76
CA ARG A 41 -11.44 -2.28 -10.14
C ARG A 41 -11.51 -1.89 -11.61
N GLN A 42 -10.36 -1.57 -12.22
CA GLN A 42 -10.26 -1.26 -13.65
C GLN A 42 -10.27 -2.50 -14.54
N GLY A 43 -10.29 -3.71 -13.96
CA GLY A 43 -10.32 -4.97 -14.71
C GLY A 43 -8.99 -5.28 -15.40
N VAL A 44 -7.86 -4.77 -14.86
CA VAL A 44 -6.54 -5.16 -15.35
C VAL A 44 -6.36 -6.67 -15.13
N PRO A 45 -6.05 -7.46 -16.17
CA PRO A 45 -5.92 -8.90 -16.01
C PRO A 45 -4.61 -9.24 -15.29
N PHE A 46 -4.72 -9.93 -14.16
CA PHE A 46 -3.59 -10.53 -13.44
C PHE A 46 -4.09 -11.73 -12.62
N GLU A 47 -3.20 -12.69 -12.37
CA GLU A 47 -3.50 -13.86 -11.54
C GLU A 47 -3.22 -13.59 -10.06
N ALA A 48 -2.10 -12.93 -9.77
CA ALA A 48 -1.70 -12.61 -8.40
C ALA A 48 -0.84 -11.34 -8.34
N VAL A 49 -0.70 -10.80 -7.13
CA VAL A 49 0.25 -9.73 -6.82
C VAL A 49 1.42 -10.31 -6.04
N ASP A 50 2.65 -10.05 -6.50
CA ASP A 50 3.88 -10.43 -5.80
C ASP A 50 4.55 -9.20 -5.18
N PHE A 51 5.10 -9.33 -3.97
CA PHE A 51 5.79 -8.22 -3.30
C PHE A 51 6.84 -8.64 -2.27
N ASP A 52 7.85 -7.76 -2.13
CA ASP A 52 8.97 -7.93 -1.22
C ASP A 52 8.57 -7.90 0.28
N THR A 53 9.57 -8.16 1.14
CA THR A 53 9.40 -8.30 2.59
C THR A 53 8.76 -7.09 3.28
N LEU A 54 8.97 -5.86 2.77
CA LEU A 54 8.38 -4.66 3.37
C LEU A 54 6.86 -4.71 3.33
N TYR A 55 6.31 -5.19 2.22
CA TYR A 55 4.87 -5.30 1.99
C TYR A 55 4.34 -6.62 2.56
N GLY A 56 5.02 -7.74 2.27
CA GLY A 56 4.57 -9.06 2.67
C GLY A 56 4.45 -9.22 4.18
N ARG A 57 5.31 -8.57 4.99
CA ARG A 57 5.20 -8.60 6.46
C ARG A 57 4.04 -7.77 7.03
N ASN A 58 3.40 -6.92 6.24
CA ASN A 58 2.33 -6.05 6.72
C ASN A 58 0.99 -6.79 6.70
N SER A 59 0.45 -7.15 7.87
CA SER A 59 -0.81 -7.89 7.97
C SER A 59 -2.00 -7.09 7.41
N TRP A 60 -2.04 -5.77 7.66
CA TRP A 60 -3.12 -4.92 7.16
C TRP A 60 -3.21 -4.94 5.64
N LEU A 61 -2.09 -4.89 4.91
CA LEU A 61 -2.10 -5.01 3.46
C LEU A 61 -2.66 -6.35 3.00
N ARG A 62 -2.25 -7.45 3.64
CA ARG A 62 -2.75 -8.80 3.33
C ARG A 62 -4.26 -8.91 3.58
N ASP A 63 -4.76 -8.33 4.67
CA ASP A 63 -6.19 -8.28 4.97
C ASP A 63 -6.96 -7.45 3.92
N GLU A 64 -6.37 -6.36 3.41
CA GLU A 64 -6.97 -5.58 2.34
C GLU A 64 -7.04 -6.34 1.01
N LEU A 65 -6.07 -7.19 0.70
CA LEU A 65 -6.11 -8.04 -0.50
C LEU A 65 -7.13 -9.18 -0.36
N ASP A 66 -7.21 -9.80 0.83
CA ASP A 66 -8.19 -10.85 1.13
C ASP A 66 -9.64 -10.35 0.99
N LYS A 67 -9.93 -9.13 1.47
CA LYS A 67 -11.25 -8.48 1.29
C LYS A 67 -11.65 -8.30 -0.17
N GLU A 68 -10.68 -8.07 -1.05
CA GLU A 68 -10.89 -7.89 -2.49
C GLU A 68 -10.78 -9.23 -3.24
N GLN A 69 -10.57 -10.34 -2.52
CA GLN A 69 -10.37 -11.68 -3.06
C GLN A 69 -9.20 -11.76 -4.06
N ILE A 70 -8.15 -10.98 -3.81
CA ILE A 70 -6.95 -10.93 -4.64
C ILE A 70 -5.92 -11.93 -4.13
N GLU A 71 -5.50 -12.85 -5.01
CA GLU A 71 -4.39 -13.75 -4.72
C GLU A 71 -3.06 -12.98 -4.65
N TYR A 72 -2.23 -13.33 -3.66
CA TYR A 72 -0.94 -12.67 -3.48
C TYR A 72 0.14 -13.61 -2.98
N TYR A 73 1.37 -13.25 -3.31
CA TYR A 73 2.59 -13.87 -2.82
C TYR A 73 3.43 -12.77 -2.20
N GLY A 74 3.84 -12.95 -0.94
CA GLY A 74 4.53 -11.91 -0.21
C GLY A 74 5.63 -12.49 0.66
N ASP A 75 6.84 -11.99 0.46
CA ASP A 75 7.96 -12.36 1.31
C ASP A 75 7.67 -11.98 2.76
N VAL A 76 7.95 -12.89 3.68
CA VAL A 76 7.90 -12.62 5.12
C VAL A 76 9.26 -12.91 5.76
N PRO A 77 9.62 -12.18 6.82
CA PRO A 77 10.81 -12.51 7.60
C PRO A 77 10.76 -13.95 8.10
N SER A 78 11.89 -14.66 8.08
CA SER A 78 11.98 -16.05 8.54
C SER A 78 11.64 -16.23 10.03
N ASN A 79 11.69 -15.16 10.81
CA ASN A 79 11.34 -15.13 12.23
C ASN A 79 9.94 -14.55 12.50
N SER A 80 9.07 -14.48 11.50
CA SER A 80 7.69 -14.00 11.69
C SER A 80 6.90 -14.97 12.56
N THR A 81 6.29 -14.46 13.63
CA THR A 81 5.37 -15.25 14.46
C THR A 81 4.04 -15.45 13.73
N VAL A 82 3.56 -16.69 13.71
CA VAL A 82 2.28 -17.08 13.10
C VAL A 82 1.41 -17.82 14.13
N PHE A 83 0.10 -17.80 13.91
CA PHE A 83 -0.82 -18.68 14.62
C PHE A 83 -0.82 -20.06 13.93
N LEU A 84 -0.65 -21.14 14.70
CA LEU A 84 -0.71 -22.51 14.18
C LEU A 84 -2.15 -22.99 13.98
N GLU A 85 -3.09 -22.36 14.66
CA GLU A 85 -4.53 -22.59 14.58
C GLU A 85 -5.24 -21.24 14.38
N ARG A 86 -6.47 -21.26 13.86
CA ARG A 86 -7.23 -20.02 13.66
C ARG A 86 -7.53 -19.38 15.02
N PRO A 87 -7.08 -18.13 15.27
CA PRO A 87 -7.35 -17.42 16.52
C PRO A 87 -8.84 -17.06 16.67
#